data_AF-A0A8H8CPK1-F1
#
_entry.id   AF-A0A8H8CPK1-F1
#
_cell.length_a   1.000
_cell.length_b   1.000
_cell.length_c   1.000
_cell.angle_alpha   90.00
_cell.angle_beta   90.00
_cell.angle_gamma   90.00
#
_symmetry.space_group_name_H-M   'P 1'
#
loop_
_entity.id
_entity.type
_entity.pdbx_description
1 polymer ?
#
loop_
_entity_poly.entity_id
_entity_poly.type
_entity_poly.pdbx_seq_one_letter_code
_entity_poly.pdbx_strand_id
1 'polypeptide(L)'
;MQPENQWNSEDSRTTLLREEGESMKRKIRSVWAGFVEFALRDNVLEVAVGLIIATAFTGVVNSLVTDVILPPISLLPFMSRNLEEKFLVLRKGPHYLKPHGYNTRQQAVDDGAVVLTYGVFIDQFVNFIGIGLVLYTIANVYGYFSRDSIIRHTVKCTYCRKEISSKAKRCPMCTSWLDGREDVETSALPLSRPGQA
;
A
#
# COMPACT_ATOMS: atom_id res chain seq x y z
N MET A 1 -57.86 55.21 -4.59
CA MET A 1 -57.30 54.26 -3.62
C MET A 1 -56.75 53.05 -4.38
N GLN A 2 -55.45 52.81 -4.21
CA GLN A 2 -54.60 51.62 -4.43
C GLN A 2 -54.61 50.82 -5.77
N PRO A 3 -53.42 50.53 -6.35
CA PRO A 3 -53.24 49.63 -7.49
C PRO A 3 -52.96 48.18 -7.04
N GLU A 4 -53.62 47.20 -7.63
CA GLU A 4 -53.46 45.78 -7.29
C GLU A 4 -53.43 44.92 -8.57
N ASN A 5 -52.25 44.78 -9.19
CA ASN A 5 -51.96 43.69 -10.15
C ASN A 5 -50.48 43.57 -10.58
N GLN A 6 -49.51 44.03 -9.78
CA GLN A 6 -48.07 43.95 -10.12
C GLN A 6 -47.30 42.82 -9.38
N TRP A 7 -47.98 41.95 -8.62
CA TRP A 7 -47.32 40.99 -7.70
C TRP A 7 -47.32 39.51 -8.13
N ASN A 8 -47.54 39.14 -9.40
CA ASN A 8 -47.71 37.72 -9.76
C ASN A 8 -46.74 37.13 -10.79
N SER A 9 -45.68 37.84 -11.21
CA SER A 9 -44.67 37.27 -12.14
C SER A 9 -43.27 37.16 -11.56
N GLU A 10 -42.88 38.03 -10.62
CA GLU A 10 -41.61 37.93 -9.90
C GLU A 10 -41.71 36.91 -8.76
N ASP A 11 -42.79 36.92 -7.99
CA ASP A 11 -42.98 36.02 -6.84
C ASP A 11 -43.03 34.55 -7.29
N SER A 12 -43.75 34.23 -8.38
CA SER A 12 -43.83 32.88 -8.94
C SER A 12 -42.51 32.34 -9.51
N ARG A 13 -41.63 33.22 -10.01
CA ARG A 13 -40.28 32.82 -10.47
C ARG A 13 -39.38 32.54 -9.28
N THR A 14 -39.51 33.31 -8.20
CA THR A 14 -38.74 33.08 -6.98
C THR A 14 -39.17 31.82 -6.23
N THR A 15 -40.45 31.43 -6.27
CA THR A 15 -40.92 30.17 -5.66
C THR A 15 -40.45 28.93 -6.42
N LEU A 16 -40.46 28.96 -7.76
CA LEU A 16 -39.94 27.86 -8.59
C LEU A 16 -38.42 27.65 -8.40
N LEU A 17 -37.65 28.74 -8.36
CA LEU A 17 -36.21 28.67 -8.04
C LEU A 17 -35.94 28.13 -6.62
N ARG A 18 -36.85 28.41 -5.69
CA ARG A 18 -36.76 27.90 -4.30
C ARG A 18 -37.13 26.42 -4.19
N GLU A 19 -38.14 25.96 -4.95
CA GLU A 19 -38.53 24.54 -5.00
C GLU A 19 -37.47 23.67 -5.68
N GLU A 20 -36.84 24.15 -6.76
CA GLU A 20 -35.71 23.48 -7.40
C GLU A 20 -34.49 23.41 -6.46
N GLY A 21 -34.20 24.49 -5.73
CA GLY A 21 -33.15 24.54 -4.72
C GLY A 21 -33.38 23.56 -3.56
N GLU A 22 -34.61 23.48 -3.04
CA GLU A 22 -35.00 22.57 -1.95
C GLU A 22 -35.00 21.09 -2.37
N SER A 23 -35.41 20.80 -3.61
CA SER A 23 -35.37 19.44 -4.21
C SER A 23 -33.94 18.96 -4.41
N MET A 24 -33.08 19.83 -4.95
CA MET A 24 -31.66 19.55 -5.12
C MET A 24 -30.97 19.30 -3.77
N LYS A 25 -31.26 20.12 -2.76
CA LYS A 25 -30.68 20.01 -1.42
C LYS A 25 -31.06 18.70 -0.72
N ARG A 26 -32.30 18.22 -0.91
CA ARG A 26 -32.75 16.90 -0.40
C ARG A 26 -32.06 15.74 -1.11
N LYS A 27 -31.92 15.79 -2.44
CA LYS A 27 -31.18 14.77 -3.20
C LYS A 27 -29.71 14.73 -2.81
N ILE A 28 -29.05 15.88 -2.69
CA ILE A 28 -27.64 15.97 -2.25
C ILE A 28 -27.49 15.41 -0.83
N ARG A 29 -28.38 15.76 0.10
CA ARG A 29 -28.35 15.21 1.47
C ARG A 29 -28.55 13.69 1.49
N SER A 30 -29.45 13.17 0.66
CA SER A 30 -29.70 11.73 0.53
C SER A 30 -28.50 10.97 -0.05
N VAL A 31 -27.88 11.51 -1.10
CA VAL A 31 -26.67 10.92 -1.70
C VAL A 31 -25.51 10.97 -0.70
N TRP A 32 -25.35 12.08 0.03
CA TRP A 32 -24.32 12.21 1.06
C TRP A 32 -24.53 11.22 2.22
N ALA A 33 -25.76 11.08 2.72
CA ALA A 33 -26.07 10.10 3.75
C ALA A 33 -25.78 8.67 3.28
N GLY A 34 -26.18 8.32 2.05
CA GLY A 34 -25.87 7.02 1.45
C GLY A 34 -24.37 6.77 1.25
N PHE A 35 -23.60 7.81 0.91
CA PHE A 35 -22.14 7.71 0.81
C PHE A 35 -21.48 7.47 2.18
N VAL A 36 -21.88 8.23 3.21
CA VAL A 36 -21.35 8.06 4.57
C VAL A 36 -21.66 6.64 5.08
N GLU A 37 -22.88 6.15 4.86
CA GLU A 37 -23.28 4.80 5.28
C GLU A 37 -22.59 3.68 4.46
N PHE A 38 -22.18 3.97 3.23
CA PHE A 38 -21.32 3.08 2.45
C PHE A 38 -19.87 3.09 2.95
N ALA A 39 -19.30 4.27 3.20
CA ALA A 39 -17.91 4.44 3.61
C ALA A 39 -17.61 3.94 5.03
N LEU A 40 -18.61 4.01 5.93
CA LEU A 40 -18.51 3.50 7.30
C LEU A 40 -18.65 1.98 7.40
N ARG A 41 -18.77 1.26 6.28
CA ARG A 41 -18.72 -0.21 6.30
C ARG A 41 -17.30 -0.66 6.64
N ASP A 42 -17.16 -1.46 7.70
CA ASP A 42 -15.87 -1.93 8.23
C ASP A 42 -14.96 -2.54 7.14
N ASN A 43 -15.51 -3.34 6.23
CA ASN A 43 -14.75 -3.96 5.14
C ASN A 43 -14.15 -2.95 4.13
N VAL A 44 -14.79 -1.80 3.94
CA VAL A 44 -14.28 -0.76 3.02
C VAL A 44 -13.25 0.11 3.73
N LEU A 45 -13.52 0.47 4.99
CA LEU A 45 -12.66 1.31 5.79
C LEU A 45 -11.30 0.64 6.06
N GLU A 46 -11.29 -0.65 6.40
CA GLU A 46 -10.04 -1.40 6.66
C GLU A 46 -9.12 -1.43 5.43
N VAL A 47 -9.69 -1.70 4.25
CA VAL A 47 -8.95 -1.71 2.97
C VAL A 47 -8.43 -0.31 2.62
N ALA A 48 -9.27 0.72 2.78
CA ALA A 48 -8.88 2.09 2.49
C ALA A 48 -7.74 2.59 3.39
N VAL A 49 -7.84 2.34 4.69
CA VAL A 49 -6.79 2.70 5.67
C VAL A 49 -5.49 1.95 5.37
N GLY A 50 -5.58 0.65 5.03
CA GLY A 50 -4.42 -0.14 4.63
C GLY A 50 -3.68 0.45 3.42
N LEU A 51 -4.41 0.89 2.39
CA LEU A 51 -3.82 1.50 1.19
C LEU A 51 -3.16 2.86 1.47
N ILE A 52 -3.80 3.70 2.29
CA ILE A 52 -3.26 5.02 2.66
C ILE A 52 -1.96 4.85 3.46
N ILE A 53 -1.92 3.93 4.42
CA ILE A 53 -0.71 3.65 5.21
C ILE A 53 0.38 3.07 4.31
N ALA A 54 0.04 2.14 3.41
CA ALA A 54 1.01 1.53 2.50
C ALA A 54 1.68 2.56 1.57
N THR A 55 0.89 3.48 1.00
CA THR A 55 1.40 4.54 0.11
C THR A 55 2.25 5.56 0.87
N ALA A 56 1.80 6.01 2.04
CA ALA A 56 2.58 6.91 2.89
C ALA A 56 3.91 6.26 3.33
N PHE A 57 3.88 5.00 3.77
CA PHE A 57 5.07 4.25 4.16
C PHE A 57 6.05 4.08 3.00
N THR A 58 5.54 3.72 1.81
CA THR A 58 6.36 3.61 0.59
C THR A 58 7.03 4.95 0.25
N GLY A 59 6.31 6.07 0.40
CA GLY A 59 6.87 7.40 0.23
C GLY A 59 8.03 7.71 1.18
N VAL A 60 7.89 7.37 2.47
CA VAL A 60 8.96 7.54 3.47
C VAL A 60 10.18 6.68 3.14
N VAL A 61 9.97 5.42 2.76
CA VAL A 61 11.06 4.51 2.40
C VAL A 61 11.79 5.01 1.14
N ASN A 62 11.04 5.46 0.13
CA ASN A 62 11.63 6.03 -1.09
C ASN A 62 12.46 7.28 -0.80
N SER A 63 11.96 8.22 0.00
CA SER A 63 12.73 9.41 0.39
C SER A 63 13.98 9.04 1.20
N LEU A 64 13.88 8.06 2.10
CA LEU A 64 15.06 7.58 2.83
C LEU A 64 16.12 6.99 1.89
N VAL A 65 15.71 6.27 0.85
CA VAL A 65 16.66 5.72 -0.14
C VAL A 65 17.24 6.83 -1.01
N THR A 66 16.38 7.61 -1.67
CA THR A 66 16.79 8.61 -2.66
C THR A 66 17.51 9.81 -2.03
N ASP A 67 17.05 10.29 -0.88
CA ASP A 67 17.54 11.55 -0.29
C ASP A 67 18.61 11.34 0.78
N VAL A 68 18.68 10.16 1.40
CA VAL A 68 19.62 9.89 2.51
C VAL A 68 20.67 8.85 2.15
N ILE A 69 20.30 7.75 1.46
CA ILE A 69 21.22 6.65 1.13
C ILE A 69 21.98 6.91 -0.18
N LEU A 70 21.30 7.41 -1.21
CA LEU A 70 21.96 7.68 -2.50
C LEU A 70 23.06 8.75 -2.42
N PRO A 71 22.96 9.87 -1.69
CA PRO A 71 24.02 10.89 -1.71
C PRO A 71 25.38 10.42 -1.16
N PRO A 72 25.44 9.64 -0.06
CA PRO A 72 26.66 8.97 0.39
C PRO A 72 27.18 7.92 -0.60
N ILE A 73 26.31 7.11 -1.19
CA ILE A 73 26.72 6.10 -2.20
C ILE A 73 27.25 6.77 -3.47
N SER A 74 26.64 7.87 -3.87
CA SER A 74 27.03 8.73 -5.00
C SER A 74 28.40 9.39 -4.79
N LEU A 75 28.84 9.57 -3.54
CA LEU A 75 30.18 10.05 -3.20
C LEU A 75 31.27 8.98 -3.42
N LEU A 76 30.91 7.71 -3.56
CA LEU A 76 31.88 6.64 -3.82
C LEU A 76 32.34 6.69 -5.29
N PRO A 77 33.65 6.57 -5.56
CA PRO A 77 34.23 6.70 -6.90
C PRO A 77 33.78 5.61 -7.88
N PHE A 78 33.14 4.55 -7.40
CA PHE A 78 32.64 3.45 -8.23
C PHE A 78 31.27 3.76 -8.88
N MET A 79 30.46 4.65 -8.31
CA MET A 79 29.11 4.94 -8.77
C MET A 79 28.98 6.45 -9.06
N SER A 80 29.13 6.85 -10.33
CA SER A 80 29.21 8.27 -10.71
C SER A 80 27.89 9.03 -10.45
N ARG A 81 27.97 10.24 -9.87
CA ARG A 81 26.81 11.05 -9.44
C ARG A 81 25.77 11.39 -10.53
N ASN A 82 26.15 11.32 -11.80
CA ASN A 82 25.31 11.67 -12.94
C ASN A 82 24.93 10.41 -13.74
N LEU A 83 24.52 9.34 -13.06
CA LEU A 83 24.02 8.14 -13.75
C LEU A 83 22.84 8.51 -14.63
N GLU A 84 21.89 9.30 -14.13
CA GLU A 84 20.69 9.74 -14.88
C GLU A 84 21.01 10.49 -16.18
N GLU A 85 22.05 11.33 -16.17
CA GLU A 85 22.48 12.11 -17.34
C GLU A 85 23.28 11.27 -18.35
N LYS A 86 23.58 10.00 -18.04
CA LYS A 86 24.20 9.11 -19.02
C LYS A 86 23.14 8.60 -19.99
N PHE A 87 23.19 9.14 -21.19
CA PHE A 87 22.38 8.70 -22.31
C PHE A 87 23.26 8.40 -23.53
N LEU A 88 22.87 7.38 -24.29
CA LEU A 88 23.49 7.02 -25.55
C LEU A 88 22.63 7.57 -26.70
N VAL A 89 23.17 8.48 -27.49
CA VAL A 89 22.48 9.02 -28.67
C VAL A 89 22.57 8.00 -29.81
N LEU A 90 21.45 7.37 -30.15
CA LEU A 90 21.37 6.41 -31.25
C LEU A 90 21.20 7.11 -32.59
N ARG A 91 20.37 8.15 -32.62
CA ARG A 91 20.15 9.01 -33.78
C ARG A 91 20.39 10.46 -33.40
N LYS A 92 21.28 11.13 -34.12
CA LYS A 92 21.64 12.53 -33.90
C LYS A 92 20.53 13.44 -34.45
N GLY A 93 20.22 14.49 -33.70
CA GLY A 93 19.31 15.56 -34.11
C GLY A 93 20.02 16.59 -34.98
N PRO A 94 19.28 17.59 -35.49
CA PRO A 94 19.79 18.62 -36.39
C PRO A 94 20.89 19.49 -35.77
N HIS A 95 20.86 19.73 -34.46
CA HIS A 95 21.79 20.60 -33.75
C HIS A 95 22.91 19.84 -33.01
N TYR A 96 23.30 18.66 -33.50
CA TYR A 96 24.43 17.91 -32.94
C TYR A 96 25.79 18.58 -33.26
N LEU A 97 26.32 19.36 -32.30
CA LEU A 97 27.61 20.02 -32.40
C LEU A 97 28.77 19.07 -31.96
N LYS A 98 29.73 18.82 -32.85
CA LYS A 98 31.03 18.22 -32.47
C LYS A 98 31.95 19.33 -31.94
N PRO A 99 32.67 19.12 -30.82
CA PRO A 99 33.09 17.83 -30.26
C PRO A 99 32.30 17.34 -29.03
N HIS A 100 31.42 18.17 -28.46
CA HIS A 100 30.85 17.92 -27.12
C HIS A 100 29.43 17.35 -27.11
N GLY A 101 28.78 17.17 -28.26
CA GLY A 101 27.47 16.52 -28.35
C GLY A 101 26.40 17.24 -27.52
N TYR A 102 25.39 16.49 -27.05
CA TYR A 102 24.41 17.01 -26.09
C TYR A 102 24.93 16.79 -24.67
N ASN A 103 24.85 17.82 -23.84
CA ASN A 103 25.31 17.74 -22.44
C ASN A 103 24.19 17.32 -21.48
N THR A 104 22.94 17.57 -21.84
CA THR A 104 21.77 17.20 -21.03
C THR A 104 20.83 16.31 -21.81
N ARG A 105 20.13 15.42 -21.10
CA ARG A 105 19.08 14.57 -21.68
C ARG A 105 17.99 15.43 -22.33
N GLN A 106 17.59 16.51 -21.67
CA GLN A 106 16.53 17.41 -22.15
C GLN A 106 16.91 18.02 -23.51
N GLN A 107 18.15 18.48 -23.65
CA GLN A 107 18.64 19.02 -24.92
C GLN A 107 18.61 18.01 -26.07
N ALA A 108 18.91 16.74 -25.79
CA ALA A 108 18.85 15.69 -26.81
C ALA A 108 17.40 15.32 -27.20
N VAL A 109 16.47 15.34 -26.24
CA VAL A 109 15.05 15.10 -26.49
C VAL A 109 14.43 16.23 -27.30
N ASP A 110 14.73 17.49 -26.94
CA ASP A 110 14.23 18.68 -27.62
C ASP A 110 14.71 18.77 -29.07
N ASP A 111 15.90 18.26 -29.34
CA ASP A 111 16.47 18.21 -30.69
C ASP A 111 15.94 17.04 -31.54
N GLY A 112 14.98 16.27 -31.02
CA GLY A 112 14.39 15.11 -31.68
C GLY A 112 15.36 13.94 -31.86
N ALA A 113 16.49 13.94 -31.14
CA ALA A 113 17.41 12.82 -31.15
C ALA A 113 16.80 11.62 -30.41
N VAL A 114 16.95 10.43 -31.00
CA VAL A 114 16.55 9.19 -30.33
C VAL A 114 17.67 8.80 -29.37
N VAL A 115 17.41 9.01 -28.08
CA VAL A 115 18.35 8.73 -26.99
C VAL A 115 17.94 7.50 -26.17
N LEU A 116 18.88 6.60 -25.93
CA LEU A 116 18.75 5.52 -24.97
C LEU A 116 19.29 6.00 -23.62
N THR A 117 18.40 6.35 -22.70
CA THR A 117 18.74 6.86 -21.37
C THR A 117 18.93 5.71 -20.39
N TYR A 118 20.02 4.95 -20.56
CA TYR A 118 20.33 3.82 -19.66
C TYR A 118 20.62 4.27 -18.23
N GLY A 119 20.96 5.55 -18.04
CA GLY A 119 21.12 6.19 -16.75
C GLY A 119 19.94 6.04 -15.79
N VAL A 120 18.75 6.44 -16.26
CA VAL A 120 17.49 6.35 -15.51
C VAL A 120 17.18 4.89 -15.13
N PHE A 121 17.48 3.95 -16.01
CA PHE A 121 17.23 2.53 -15.74
C PHE A 121 18.11 2.00 -14.60
N ILE A 122 19.41 2.32 -14.61
CA ILE A 122 20.32 1.90 -13.55
C ILE A 122 19.98 2.59 -12.23
N ASP A 123 19.58 3.87 -12.27
CA ASP A 123 19.11 4.59 -11.09
C ASP A 123 17.88 3.90 -10.46
N GLN A 124 16.86 3.59 -11.25
CA GLN A 124 15.67 2.87 -10.80
C GLN A 124 16.02 1.48 -10.21
N PHE A 125 17.00 0.80 -10.80
CA PHE A 125 17.47 -0.50 -10.32
C PHE A 125 18.21 -0.41 -8.98
N VAL A 126 19.08 0.59 -8.82
CA VAL A 126 19.76 0.87 -7.55
C VAL A 126 18.75 1.26 -6.48
N ASN A 127 17.77 2.09 -6.82
CA ASN A 127 16.68 2.45 -5.91
C ASN A 127 15.88 1.21 -5.47
N PHE A 128 15.54 0.30 -6.38
CA PHE A 128 14.85 -0.95 -6.04
C PHE A 128 15.64 -1.80 -5.03
N ILE A 129 16.95 -1.96 -5.25
CA ILE A 129 17.83 -2.68 -4.30
C ILE A 129 17.91 -1.91 -2.97
N GLY A 130 18.01 -0.59 -3.02
CA GLY A 130 18.05 0.29 -1.84
C GLY A 130 16.81 0.16 -0.97
N ILE A 131 15.62 0.18 -1.56
CA ILE A 131 14.34 -0.02 -0.87
C ILE A 131 14.32 -1.38 -0.18
N GLY A 132 14.72 -2.45 -0.87
CA GLY A 132 14.80 -3.78 -0.30
C GLY A 132 15.74 -3.86 0.91
N LEU A 133 16.93 -3.24 0.80
CA LEU A 133 17.91 -3.20 1.88
C LEU A 133 17.39 -2.40 3.09
N VAL A 134 16.78 -1.25 2.86
CA VAL A 134 16.20 -0.40 3.91
C VAL A 134 15.08 -1.14 4.65
N LEU A 135 14.15 -1.78 3.93
CA LEU A 135 13.08 -2.56 4.54
C LEU A 135 13.64 -3.72 5.37
N TYR A 136 14.69 -4.39 4.88
CA TYR A 136 15.39 -5.43 5.62
C TYR A 136 16.04 -4.89 6.89
N THR A 137 16.74 -3.75 6.83
CA THR A 137 17.36 -3.12 7.99
C THR A 137 16.30 -2.70 9.02
N ILE A 138 15.19 -2.10 8.60
CA ILE A 138 14.08 -1.73 9.51
C ILE A 138 13.50 -2.98 10.18
N ALA A 139 13.23 -4.05 9.42
CA ALA A 139 12.72 -5.30 9.98
C ALA A 139 13.69 -5.93 10.97
N ASN A 140 14.99 -5.90 10.66
CA ASN A 140 16.03 -6.44 11.53
C ASN A 140 16.23 -5.61 12.80
N VAL A 141 16.23 -4.27 12.69
CA VAL A 141 16.28 -3.35 13.84
C VAL A 141 15.05 -3.55 14.74
N TYR A 142 13.86 -3.67 14.14
CA TYR A 142 12.64 -3.97 14.87
C TYR A 142 12.72 -5.32 15.56
N GLY A 143 13.21 -6.38 14.90
CA GLY A 143 13.40 -7.70 15.51
C GLY A 143 14.49 -7.73 16.60
N TYR A 144 15.49 -6.87 16.50
CA TYR A 144 16.50 -6.69 17.54
C TYR A 144 15.93 -6.01 18.79
N PHE A 145 15.09 -4.98 18.60
CA PHE A 145 14.52 -4.21 19.71
C PHE A 145 13.28 -4.88 20.33
N SER A 146 12.41 -5.44 19.50
CA SER A 146 11.19 -6.14 19.91
C SER A 146 11.48 -7.64 20.03
N ARG A 147 11.70 -8.11 21.27
CA ARG A 147 11.80 -9.55 21.59
C ARG A 147 10.47 -10.31 21.53
N ASP A 148 9.39 -9.67 21.11
CA ASP A 148 8.14 -10.36 20.82
C ASP A 148 8.16 -10.90 19.39
N SER A 149 8.21 -12.22 19.27
CA SER A 149 8.07 -12.90 17.99
C SER A 149 6.68 -12.60 17.43
N ILE A 150 6.60 -11.65 16.48
CA ILE A 150 5.35 -11.30 15.77
C ILE A 150 4.75 -12.53 15.07
N ILE A 151 5.58 -13.54 14.80
CA ILE A 151 5.18 -14.89 14.40
C ILE A 151 4.68 -15.61 15.65
N ARG A 152 3.37 -15.52 15.92
CA ARG A 152 2.72 -16.48 16.81
C ARG A 152 2.90 -17.86 16.19
N HIS A 153 3.74 -18.70 16.79
CA HIS A 153 3.84 -20.09 16.36
C HIS A 153 2.46 -20.74 16.50
N THR A 154 1.86 -21.10 15.38
CA THR A 154 0.61 -21.85 15.34
C THR A 154 0.91 -23.32 15.20
N VAL A 155 0.18 -24.14 15.96
CA VAL A 155 0.21 -25.59 15.86
C VAL A 155 -1.16 -26.06 15.40
N LYS A 156 -1.20 -27.11 14.58
CA LYS A 156 -2.48 -27.72 14.19
C LYS A 156 -3.00 -28.55 15.36
N CYS A 157 -4.26 -28.35 15.72
CA CYS A 157 -4.93 -29.19 16.71
C CYS A 157 -5.10 -30.62 16.16
N THR A 158 -4.73 -31.63 16.96
CA THR A 158 -4.80 -33.05 16.58
C THR A 158 -6.21 -33.49 16.19
N TYR A 159 -7.24 -32.95 16.86
CA TYR A 159 -8.63 -33.37 16.67
C TYR A 159 -9.33 -32.63 15.53
N CYS A 160 -9.41 -31.30 15.59
CA CYS A 160 -10.16 -30.51 14.60
C CYS A 160 -9.31 -29.98 13.43
N ARG A 161 -7.98 -30.21 13.44
CA ARG A 161 -7.01 -29.76 12.43
C ARG A 161 -6.94 -28.25 12.19
N LYS A 162 -7.63 -27.44 12.98
CA LYS A 162 -7.53 -25.98 12.94
C LYS A 162 -6.22 -25.50 13.56
N GLU A 163 -5.72 -24.39 13.06
CA GLU A 163 -4.52 -23.74 13.57
C GLU A 163 -4.84 -22.99 14.86
N ILE A 164 -4.10 -23.28 15.92
CA ILE A 164 -4.23 -22.65 17.22
C ILE A 164 -2.87 -22.15 17.72
N SER A 165 -2.87 -21.22 18.67
CA SER A 165 -1.62 -20.78 19.29
C SER A 165 -0.89 -21.93 19.96
N SER A 166 0.44 -22.01 19.82
CA SER A 166 1.29 -22.99 20.50
C SER A 166 1.19 -22.96 22.03
N LYS A 167 0.72 -21.84 22.62
CA LYS A 167 0.53 -21.69 24.06
C LYS A 167 -0.87 -22.09 24.53
N ALA A 168 -1.77 -22.49 23.63
CA ALA A 168 -3.14 -22.84 23.97
C ALA A 168 -3.20 -24.24 24.60
N LYS A 169 -3.67 -24.34 25.85
CA LYS A 169 -3.92 -25.63 26.52
C LYS A 169 -5.19 -26.32 26.01
N ARG A 170 -6.14 -25.55 25.47
CA ARG A 170 -7.44 -26.02 24.99
C ARG A 170 -7.76 -25.40 23.64
N CYS A 171 -8.30 -26.20 22.72
CA CYS A 171 -8.73 -25.70 21.43
C CYS A 171 -10.01 -24.86 21.56
N PRO A 172 -10.09 -23.62 21.06
CA PRO A 172 -11.31 -22.81 21.13
C PRO A 172 -12.46 -23.33 20.26
N MET A 173 -12.17 -24.14 19.23
CA MET A 173 -13.19 -24.62 18.28
C MET A 173 -13.78 -25.98 18.65
N CYS A 174 -12.95 -26.96 19.00
CA CYS A 174 -13.43 -28.30 19.40
C CYS A 174 -13.39 -28.53 20.90
N THR A 175 -12.90 -27.58 21.70
CA THR A 175 -12.81 -27.68 23.17
C THR A 175 -11.99 -28.86 23.69
N SER A 176 -11.27 -29.57 22.82
CA SER A 176 -10.36 -30.65 23.17
C SER A 176 -9.12 -30.09 23.87
N TRP A 177 -8.56 -30.88 24.77
CA TRP A 177 -7.29 -30.62 25.40
C TRP A 177 -6.12 -30.99 24.48
N LEU A 178 -5.09 -30.16 24.42
CA LEU A 178 -3.89 -30.43 23.60
C LEU A 178 -2.72 -31.00 24.41
N ASP A 179 -2.91 -31.22 25.71
CA ASP A 179 -1.91 -31.81 26.62
C ASP A 179 -1.86 -33.35 26.55
N GLY A 180 -2.61 -33.98 25.63
CA GLY A 180 -2.60 -35.43 25.40
C GLY A 180 -3.39 -36.24 26.42
N ARG A 181 -4.07 -35.60 27.39
CA ARG A 181 -4.84 -36.30 28.42
C ARG A 181 -6.08 -37.03 27.89
N GLU A 182 -6.59 -36.60 26.74
CA GLU A 182 -7.72 -37.22 26.04
C GLU A 182 -7.30 -38.47 25.25
N ASP A 183 -6.01 -38.60 24.95
CA ASP A 183 -5.43 -39.78 24.29
C ASP A 183 -5.18 -40.94 25.27
N VAL A 184 -5.23 -40.65 26.58
CA VAL A 184 -5.15 -41.66 27.63
C VAL A 184 -6.53 -42.31 27.78
N GLU A 185 -6.69 -43.47 27.16
CA GLU A 185 -7.89 -44.31 27.28
C GLU A 185 -8.25 -44.50 28.76
N THR A 186 -9.28 -43.80 29.24
CA THR A 186 -9.80 -43.94 30.61
C THR A 186 -10.70 -45.17 30.75
N SER A 187 -10.77 -46.02 29.72
CA SER A 187 -11.48 -47.28 29.79
C SER A 187 -10.68 -48.26 30.64
N ALA A 188 -11.24 -48.67 31.77
CA ALA A 188 -10.80 -49.80 32.58
C ALA A 188 -10.92 -51.17 31.85
N LEU A 189 -10.87 -51.18 30.52
CA LEU A 189 -10.92 -52.36 29.68
C LEU A 189 -9.58 -52.50 28.96
N PRO A 190 -8.86 -53.63 29.12
CA PRO A 190 -7.62 -53.85 28.40
C PRO A 190 -7.99 -54.14 26.94
N LEU A 191 -7.81 -53.17 26.05
CA LEU A 191 -7.88 -53.42 24.61
C LEU A 191 -6.55 -54.00 24.14
N SER A 192 -6.60 -55.23 23.64
CA SER A 192 -5.53 -55.84 22.86
C SER A 192 -5.25 -54.97 21.63
N ARG A 193 -4.07 -54.34 21.57
CA ARG A 193 -3.61 -53.60 20.38
C ARG A 193 -3.64 -54.49 19.14
N PRO A 194 -4.38 -54.19 18.08
CA PRO A 194 -4.09 -54.76 16.77
C PRO A 194 -3.00 -53.91 16.13
N GLY A 195 -1.79 -54.47 15.96
CA GLY A 195 -0.72 -53.80 15.20
C GLY A 195 0.69 -53.81 15.81
N GLN A 196 1.04 -54.81 16.63
CA GLN A 196 2.44 -55.17 16.83
C GLN A 196 2.72 -56.48 16.07
N ALA A 197 2.96 -56.34 14.77
CA ALA A 197 3.68 -57.25 13.89
C ALA A 197 4.29 -56.40 12.76
#